data_AF-A0A7S1FKJ5-F1
#
_entry.id   AF-A0A7S1FKJ5-F1
#
_cell.length_a   1.000
_cell.length_b   1.000
_cell.length_c   1.000
_cell.angle_alpha   90.00
_cell.angle_beta   90.00
_cell.angle_gamma   90.00
#
_symmetry.space_group_name_H-M   'P 1'
#
loop_
_entity.id
_entity.type
_entity.pdbx_description
1 polymer ?
#
loop_
_entity_poly.entity_id
_entity_poly.type
_entity_poly.pdbx_seq_one_letter_code
_entity_poly.pdbx_strand_id
1 'polypeptide(L)'
;AVFFAKMNALLEERESGTQAKPEVNAANPALRSAEDSQRRMALMRLLGTAAPVVYIWSLPLLHLTGFAHKCTNWPDCDGTGPSVSSFICTPQATGAMAATFFYPCLHMWLNVQQTPQCWAYLTLIGFQFWFGMFLVLPVEYVPDFHAFAVNNFCLCGLLHYGIVSKQCAARRLYRCGSMLALGVVSYMGVFVLVVISSLNKNVLFSVRWLFFIFEASGLSSMAVFPMLWYAEHPDMVDTGFFSSNSFVSRSTAHSQPEQVAMAVVALP
;
A
#
# COMPACT_ATOMS: atom_id res chain seq x y z
N ALA A 1 3.52 -29.09 -27.81
CA ALA A 1 4.00 -30.45 -27.47
C ALA A 1 5.33 -30.45 -26.72
N VAL A 2 6.39 -29.80 -27.23
CA VAL A 2 7.75 -29.81 -26.64
C VAL A 2 7.83 -29.22 -25.21
N PHE A 3 7.03 -28.21 -24.89
CA PHE A 3 6.99 -27.59 -23.56
C PHE A 3 6.46 -28.54 -22.46
N PHE A 4 5.41 -29.31 -22.77
CA PHE A 4 4.82 -30.26 -21.83
C PHE A 4 5.74 -31.46 -21.55
N ALA A 5 6.49 -31.92 -22.56
CA ALA A 5 7.47 -33.00 -22.38
C ALA A 5 8.62 -32.57 -21.44
N LYS A 6 9.11 -31.32 -21.56
CA LYS A 6 10.15 -30.79 -20.69
C LYS A 6 9.67 -30.54 -19.26
N MET A 7 8.39 -30.20 -19.09
CA MET A 7 7.77 -30.02 -17.77
C MET A 7 7.55 -31.35 -17.04
N ASN A 8 7.19 -32.41 -17.76
CA ASN A 8 7.03 -33.75 -17.17
C ASN A 8 8.38 -34.36 -16.76
N ALA A 9 9.43 -34.20 -17.57
CA ALA A 9 10.77 -34.68 -17.20
C ALA A 9 11.32 -34.00 -15.93
N LEU A 10 11.04 -32.71 -15.73
CA LEU A 10 11.42 -31.97 -14.52
C LEU A 10 10.57 -32.37 -13.29
N LEU A 11 9.38 -32.94 -13.49
CA LEU A 11 8.56 -33.46 -12.40
C LEU A 11 9.04 -34.85 -11.97
N GLU A 12 9.43 -35.72 -12.91
CA GLU A 12 9.98 -37.05 -12.59
C GLU A 12 11.36 -36.98 -11.90
N GLU A 13 12.21 -36.02 -12.26
CA GLU A 13 13.49 -35.80 -11.56
C GLU A 13 13.28 -35.33 -10.11
N ARG A 14 12.14 -34.69 -9.82
CA ARG A 14 11.80 -34.19 -8.48
C ARG A 14 11.20 -35.27 -7.58
N GLU A 15 10.67 -36.36 -8.15
CA GLU A 15 10.07 -37.45 -7.38
C GLU A 15 11.07 -38.57 -7.04
N SER A 16 12.14 -38.74 -7.82
CA SER A 16 13.16 -39.78 -7.56
C SER A 16 14.24 -39.38 -6.55
N GLY A 17 14.42 -38.08 -6.30
CA GLY A 17 15.35 -37.55 -5.32
C GLY A 17 14.64 -37.14 -4.02
N THR A 18 14.90 -37.86 -2.93
CA THR A 18 14.71 -37.45 -1.52
C THR A 18 13.43 -37.91 -0.81
N GLN A 19 13.28 -39.23 -0.64
CA GLN A 19 12.65 -39.80 0.57
C GLN A 19 13.71 -40.11 1.64
N ALA A 20 14.47 -39.10 2.06
CA ALA A 20 15.08 -39.13 3.38
C ALA A 20 14.04 -38.58 4.35
N LYS A 21 13.36 -39.47 5.07
CA LYS A 21 12.46 -39.11 6.18
C LYS A 21 13.30 -38.24 7.11
N PRO A 22 12.99 -36.93 7.29
CA PRO A 22 13.76 -36.11 8.21
C PRO A 22 13.50 -36.67 9.59
N GLU A 23 14.49 -37.42 10.07
CA GLU A 23 14.64 -37.74 11.48
C GLU A 23 14.48 -36.41 12.21
N VAL A 24 13.55 -36.40 13.16
CA VAL A 24 13.11 -35.23 13.92
C VAL A 24 14.29 -34.77 14.79
N ASN A 25 15.28 -34.18 14.15
CA ASN A 25 16.40 -33.52 14.79
C ASN A 25 15.79 -32.45 15.67
N ALA A 26 16.11 -32.51 16.96
CA ALA A 26 15.82 -31.47 17.93
C ALA A 26 16.12 -30.11 17.29
N ALA A 27 15.07 -29.46 16.81
CA ALA A 27 15.22 -28.36 15.89
C ALA A 27 15.98 -27.24 16.60
N ASN A 28 17.04 -26.76 15.96
CA ASN A 28 17.80 -25.62 16.43
C ASN A 28 16.81 -24.51 16.81
N PRO A 29 16.74 -24.08 18.08
CA PRO A 29 15.74 -23.11 18.54
C PRO A 29 15.80 -21.79 17.77
N ALA A 30 16.97 -21.44 17.22
CA ALA A 30 17.13 -20.27 16.36
C ALA A 30 16.34 -20.37 15.04
N LEU A 31 16.31 -21.55 14.41
CA LEU A 31 15.57 -21.76 13.16
C LEU A 31 14.05 -21.64 13.40
N ARG A 32 13.55 -22.27 14.49
CA ARG A 32 12.13 -22.14 14.88
C ARG A 32 11.74 -20.69 15.16
N SER A 33 12.60 -19.95 15.86
CA SER A 33 12.36 -18.53 16.15
C SER A 33 12.29 -17.68 14.88
N ALA A 34 13.12 -17.97 13.87
CA ALA A 34 13.10 -17.27 12.59
C ALA A 34 11.82 -17.57 11.78
N GLU A 35 11.41 -18.84 11.73
CA GLU A 35 10.18 -19.27 11.06
C GLU A 35 8.93 -18.64 11.71
N ASP A 36 8.87 -18.62 13.04
CA ASP A 36 7.76 -18.00 13.78
C ASP A 36 7.68 -16.49 13.54
N SER A 37 8.83 -15.81 13.51
CA SER A 37 8.89 -14.38 13.16
C SER A 37 8.37 -14.11 11.75
N GLN A 38 8.78 -14.93 10.77
CA GLN A 38 8.31 -14.82 9.39
C GLN A 38 6.81 -15.07 9.26
N ARG A 39 6.27 -16.07 9.95
CA ARG A 39 4.82 -16.35 9.99
C ARG A 39 4.03 -15.20 10.58
N ARG A 40 4.51 -14.62 11.69
CA ARG A 40 3.87 -13.46 12.33
C ARG A 40 3.86 -12.25 11.39
N MET A 41 4.98 -11.96 10.71
CA MET A 41 5.03 -10.88 9.72
C MET A 41 4.08 -11.12 8.55
N ALA A 42 4.00 -12.34 8.03
CA ALA A 42 3.07 -12.68 6.95
C ALA A 42 1.60 -12.50 7.38
N LEU A 43 1.26 -12.91 8.61
CA LEU A 43 -0.07 -12.73 9.17
C LEU A 43 -0.43 -11.26 9.34
N MET A 44 0.47 -10.44 9.89
CA MET A 44 0.25 -9.01 10.04
C MET A 44 0.05 -8.31 8.71
N ARG A 45 0.80 -8.72 7.66
CA ARG A 45 0.60 -8.22 6.30
C ARG A 45 -0.77 -8.61 5.76
N LEU A 46 -1.18 -9.86 5.94
CA LEU A 46 -2.49 -10.35 5.49
C LEU A 46 -3.63 -9.59 6.18
N LEU A 47 -3.58 -9.46 7.51
CA LEU A 47 -4.59 -8.74 8.28
C LEU A 47 -4.64 -7.26 7.87
N GLY A 48 -3.49 -6.62 7.74
CA GLY A 48 -3.39 -5.23 7.31
C GLY A 48 -3.88 -4.99 5.88
N THR A 49 -3.74 -5.95 4.97
CA THR A 49 -4.35 -5.90 3.62
C THR A 49 -5.85 -6.14 3.62
N ALA A 50 -6.31 -7.10 4.42
CA ALA A 50 -7.70 -7.57 4.37
C ALA A 50 -8.64 -6.61 5.10
N ALA A 51 -8.19 -6.00 6.21
CA ALA A 51 -8.98 -5.10 7.02
C ALA A 51 -9.67 -3.96 6.24
N PRO A 52 -8.96 -3.13 5.43
CA PRO A 52 -9.61 -2.05 4.67
C PRO A 52 -10.59 -2.57 3.62
N VAL A 53 -10.28 -3.70 2.97
CA VAL A 53 -11.17 -4.32 1.98
C VAL A 53 -12.45 -4.81 2.65
N VAL A 54 -12.32 -5.66 3.68
CA VAL A 54 -13.47 -6.17 4.43
C VAL A 54 -14.32 -5.03 4.99
N TYR A 55 -13.67 -4.00 5.53
CA TYR A 55 -14.35 -2.82 6.06
C TYR A 55 -15.20 -2.12 5.01
N ILE A 56 -14.60 -1.72 3.87
CA ILE A 56 -15.31 -0.99 2.81
C ILE A 56 -16.50 -1.81 2.29
N TRP A 57 -16.29 -3.10 1.98
CA TRP A 57 -17.34 -3.96 1.46
C TRP A 57 -18.44 -4.28 2.48
N SER A 58 -18.15 -4.14 3.78
CA SER A 58 -19.13 -4.30 4.86
C SER A 58 -19.97 -3.05 5.15
N LEU A 59 -19.60 -1.87 4.63
CA LEU A 59 -20.31 -0.60 4.87
C LEU A 59 -21.84 -0.68 4.62
N PRO A 60 -22.31 -1.32 3.53
CA PRO A 60 -23.75 -1.51 3.32
C PRO A 60 -24.44 -2.33 4.42
N LEU A 61 -23.75 -3.27 5.05
CA LEU A 61 -24.31 -4.02 6.18
C LEU A 61 -24.25 -3.20 7.47
N LEU A 62 -23.15 -2.47 7.67
CA LEU A 62 -22.93 -1.65 8.86
C LEU A 62 -23.97 -0.51 8.98
N HIS A 63 -24.52 -0.02 7.86
CA HIS A 63 -25.59 0.99 7.91
C HIS A 63 -26.86 0.50 8.62
N LEU A 64 -27.08 -0.82 8.71
CA LEU A 64 -28.26 -1.40 9.38
C LEU A 64 -28.18 -1.26 10.90
N THR A 65 -26.97 -1.09 11.43
CA THR A 65 -26.71 -0.95 12.88
C THR A 65 -26.66 0.51 13.35
N GLY A 66 -26.74 1.47 12.42
CA GLY A 66 -26.48 2.89 12.69
C GLY A 66 -25.00 3.26 12.73
N PHE A 67 -24.09 2.31 12.47
CA PHE A 67 -22.65 2.58 12.40
C PHE A 67 -22.27 3.44 11.19
N ALA A 68 -22.77 3.07 10.00
CA ALA A 68 -22.55 3.82 8.75
C ALA A 68 -23.76 4.70 8.41
N HIS A 69 -23.51 5.84 7.78
CA HIS A 69 -24.54 6.80 7.40
C HIS A 69 -25.29 6.34 6.13
N LYS A 70 -26.55 6.76 5.98
CA LYS A 70 -27.34 6.56 4.75
C LYS A 70 -27.54 7.92 4.09
N CYS A 71 -27.19 8.02 2.81
CA CYS A 71 -27.44 9.21 2.01
C CYS A 71 -28.92 9.67 2.10
N THR A 72 -29.14 10.96 1.83
CA THR A 72 -30.48 11.49 1.60
C THR A 72 -31.12 10.79 0.39
N ASN A 73 -32.44 10.53 0.43
CA ASN A 73 -33.16 9.82 -0.65
C ASN A 73 -32.70 8.36 -0.89
N TRP A 74 -32.28 7.65 0.17
CA TRP A 74 -31.91 6.24 0.07
C TRP A 74 -33.00 5.39 -0.60
N PRO A 75 -32.65 4.51 -1.57
CA PRO A 75 -31.30 4.14 -2.02
C PRO A 75 -30.82 4.89 -3.27
N ASP A 76 -31.49 5.94 -3.69
CA ASP A 76 -31.18 6.68 -4.92
C ASP A 76 -30.03 7.68 -4.75
N CYS A 77 -29.87 8.25 -3.55
CA CYS A 77 -28.76 9.15 -3.21
C CYS A 77 -28.56 10.28 -4.23
N ASP A 78 -29.63 11.00 -4.54
CA ASP A 78 -29.65 12.10 -5.53
C ASP A 78 -29.27 11.71 -6.97
N GLY A 79 -29.39 10.42 -7.30
CA GLY A 79 -29.28 9.86 -8.64
C GLY A 79 -27.98 9.08 -8.89
N THR A 80 -26.98 9.20 -8.03
CA THR A 80 -25.71 8.44 -8.17
C THR A 80 -25.78 7.06 -7.55
N GLY A 81 -26.72 6.83 -6.62
CA GLY A 81 -26.81 5.63 -5.80
C GLY A 81 -25.84 5.65 -4.60
N PRO A 82 -25.78 4.55 -3.83
CA PRO A 82 -24.92 4.49 -2.65
C PRO A 82 -23.45 4.74 -2.98
N SER A 83 -22.76 5.46 -2.10
CA SER A 83 -21.33 5.74 -2.20
C SER A 83 -20.61 5.37 -0.89
N VAL A 84 -19.33 5.01 -0.99
CA VAL A 84 -18.45 4.82 0.17
C VAL A 84 -18.40 6.11 0.99
N SER A 85 -18.29 7.26 0.31
CA SER A 85 -18.28 8.58 0.94
C SER A 85 -19.51 8.85 1.81
N SER A 86 -20.70 8.55 1.31
CA SER A 86 -21.95 8.70 2.08
C SER A 86 -22.00 7.74 3.27
N PHE A 87 -21.48 6.52 3.14
CA PHE A 87 -21.46 5.55 4.24
C PHE A 87 -20.54 5.97 5.38
N ILE A 88 -19.39 6.56 5.06
CA ILE A 88 -18.44 6.97 6.08
C ILE A 88 -18.80 8.29 6.75
N CYS A 89 -19.91 8.97 6.40
CA CYS A 89 -20.31 10.25 7.01
C CYS A 89 -20.74 10.20 8.49
N THR A 90 -20.36 9.16 9.25
CA THR A 90 -20.42 9.17 10.72
C THR A 90 -19.01 9.24 11.29
N PRO A 91 -18.80 9.86 12.47
CA PRO A 91 -17.48 9.89 13.10
C PRO A 91 -16.87 8.50 13.30
N GLN A 92 -17.69 7.50 13.65
CA GLN A 92 -17.26 6.12 13.86
C GLN A 92 -16.80 5.46 12.56
N ALA A 93 -17.54 5.64 11.47
CA ALA A 93 -17.19 5.06 10.17
C ALA A 93 -15.98 5.77 9.54
N THR A 94 -15.88 7.10 9.63
CA THR A 94 -14.65 7.81 9.23
C THR A 94 -13.45 7.33 10.05
N GLY A 95 -13.59 7.20 11.37
CA GLY A 95 -12.53 6.71 12.25
C GLY A 95 -12.07 5.29 11.89
N ALA A 96 -13.01 4.38 11.60
CA ALA A 96 -12.69 3.03 11.14
C ALA A 96 -12.02 3.02 9.75
N MET A 97 -12.43 3.90 8.83
CA MET A 97 -11.76 4.10 7.55
C MET A 97 -10.30 4.50 7.76
N ALA A 98 -10.06 5.51 8.61
CA ALA A 98 -8.71 5.96 8.95
C ALA A 98 -7.86 4.84 9.58
N ALA A 99 -8.43 4.11 10.55
CA ALA A 99 -7.73 3.05 11.27
C ALA A 99 -7.35 1.87 10.36
N THR A 100 -8.25 1.45 9.47
CA THR A 100 -8.00 0.33 8.54
C THR A 100 -7.06 0.70 7.40
N PHE A 101 -7.05 1.97 6.97
CA PHE A 101 -6.11 2.48 5.95
C PHE A 101 -4.75 2.89 6.50
N PHE A 102 -4.59 3.02 7.82
CA PHE A 102 -3.31 3.37 8.44
C PHE A 102 -2.17 2.45 7.98
N TYR A 103 -2.42 1.13 7.97
CA TYR A 103 -1.38 0.16 7.65
C TYR A 103 -0.96 0.17 6.17
N PRO A 104 -1.88 0.16 5.18
CA PRO A 104 -1.53 0.44 3.79
C PRO A 104 -0.74 1.74 3.59
N CYS A 105 -1.17 2.83 4.25
CA CYS A 105 -0.50 4.12 4.20
C CYS A 105 0.93 4.07 4.75
N LEU A 106 1.14 3.36 5.86
CA LEU A 106 2.49 3.12 6.40
C LEU A 106 3.37 2.36 5.40
N HIS A 107 2.83 1.34 4.73
CA HIS A 107 3.58 0.59 3.72
C HIS A 107 3.92 1.41 2.47
N MET A 108 3.10 2.40 2.09
CA MET A 108 3.49 3.35 1.04
C MET A 108 4.75 4.13 1.41
N TRP A 109 4.89 4.53 2.68
CA TRP A 109 6.11 5.17 3.18
C TRP A 109 7.33 4.24 3.19
N LEU A 110 7.15 2.97 3.56
CA LEU A 110 8.23 1.99 3.50
C LEU A 110 8.66 1.69 2.05
N ASN A 111 7.70 1.63 1.12
CA ASN A 111 7.98 1.38 -0.29
C ASN A 111 8.72 2.54 -0.95
N VAL A 112 8.38 3.79 -0.59
CA VAL A 112 9.05 4.95 -1.16
C VAL A 112 10.49 5.11 -0.67
N GLN A 113 10.81 4.62 0.53
CA GLN A 113 12.19 4.56 1.02
C GLN A 113 13.07 3.67 0.15
N GLN A 114 12.49 2.64 -0.47
CA GLN A 114 13.19 1.74 -1.40
C GLN A 114 13.26 2.30 -2.83
N THR A 115 12.73 3.51 -3.06
CA THR A 115 12.61 4.14 -4.38
C THR A 115 13.50 5.39 -4.45
N PRO A 116 14.47 5.50 -5.38
CA PRO A 116 15.36 6.66 -5.47
C PRO A 116 14.69 7.92 -6.08
N GLN A 117 13.40 7.85 -6.44
CA GLN A 117 12.74 8.92 -7.19
C GLN A 117 12.05 9.92 -6.26
N CYS A 118 12.53 11.17 -6.23
CA CYS A 118 11.95 12.27 -5.46
C CYS A 118 10.44 12.46 -5.72
N TRP A 119 10.00 12.27 -6.97
CA TRP A 119 8.59 12.35 -7.36
C TRP A 119 7.67 11.36 -6.63
N ALA A 120 8.20 10.22 -6.18
CA ALA A 120 7.44 9.26 -5.41
C ALA A 120 7.07 9.81 -4.02
N TYR A 121 7.96 10.60 -3.40
CA TYR A 121 7.68 11.29 -2.14
C TYR A 121 6.65 12.40 -2.33
N LEU A 122 6.77 13.21 -3.38
CA LEU A 122 5.82 14.30 -3.65
C LEU A 122 4.41 13.77 -3.88
N THR A 123 4.27 12.72 -4.69
CA THR A 123 2.95 12.09 -4.94
C THR A 123 2.38 11.41 -3.69
N LEU A 124 3.22 10.82 -2.83
CA LEU A 124 2.80 10.24 -1.55
C LEU A 124 2.31 11.31 -0.56
N ILE A 125 3.04 12.41 -0.40
CA ILE A 125 2.64 13.53 0.46
C ILE A 125 1.30 14.11 -0.04
N GLY A 126 1.17 14.31 -1.35
CA GLY A 126 -0.07 14.75 -1.97
C GLY A 126 -1.22 13.78 -1.68
N PHE A 127 -1.01 12.47 -1.86
CA PHE A 127 -1.99 11.45 -1.52
C PHE A 127 -2.44 11.54 -0.05
N GLN A 128 -1.51 11.58 0.90
CA GLN A 128 -1.84 11.61 2.32
C GLN A 128 -2.59 12.88 2.72
N PHE A 129 -2.18 14.03 2.20
CA PHE A 129 -2.85 15.30 2.44
C PHE A 129 -4.31 15.25 1.96
N TRP A 130 -4.52 14.86 0.69
CA TRP A 130 -5.87 14.81 0.12
C TRP A 130 -6.74 13.69 0.70
N PHE A 131 -6.14 12.56 1.09
CA PHE A 131 -6.85 11.49 1.81
C PHE A 131 -7.30 11.96 3.20
N GLY A 132 -6.45 12.71 3.91
CA GLY A 132 -6.84 13.37 5.17
C GLY A 132 -7.98 14.36 4.96
N MET A 133 -7.93 15.19 3.92
CA MET A 133 -9.03 16.10 3.58
C MET A 133 -10.32 15.36 3.24
N PHE A 134 -10.25 14.23 2.52
CA PHE A 134 -11.39 13.35 2.25
C PHE A 134 -12.07 12.86 3.53
N LEU A 135 -11.30 12.53 4.58
CA LEU A 135 -11.84 12.10 5.87
C LEU A 135 -12.42 13.25 6.71
N VAL A 136 -11.84 14.46 6.59
CA VAL A 136 -12.26 15.65 7.36
C VAL A 136 -13.47 16.35 6.74
N LEU A 137 -13.63 16.27 5.43
CA LEU A 137 -14.67 16.96 4.66
C LEU A 137 -15.81 15.98 4.32
N PRO A 138 -16.82 15.78 5.19
CA PRO A 138 -17.94 14.89 4.92
C PRO A 138 -18.77 15.36 3.71
N VAL A 139 -19.15 14.43 2.84
CA VAL A 139 -19.88 14.72 1.60
C VAL A 139 -21.23 15.40 1.85
N GLU A 140 -21.90 15.10 2.96
CA GLU A 140 -23.20 15.67 3.32
C GLU A 140 -23.16 17.18 3.65
N TYR A 141 -22.00 17.72 4.06
CA TYR A 141 -21.89 19.11 4.49
C TYR A 141 -21.14 19.99 3.48
N VAL A 142 -20.14 19.43 2.79
CA VAL A 142 -19.24 20.17 1.89
C VAL A 142 -18.97 19.36 0.60
N PRO A 143 -20.01 19.06 -0.21
CA PRO A 143 -19.93 18.11 -1.31
C PRO A 143 -18.87 18.50 -2.37
N ASP A 144 -18.75 19.77 -2.72
CA ASP A 144 -17.79 20.24 -3.73
C ASP A 144 -16.34 20.04 -3.30
N PHE A 145 -16.02 20.44 -2.06
CA PHE A 145 -14.68 20.26 -1.50
C PHE A 145 -14.37 18.78 -1.25
N HIS A 146 -15.37 17.98 -0.86
CA HIS A 146 -15.24 16.54 -0.74
C HIS A 146 -14.90 15.89 -2.10
N ALA A 147 -15.68 16.19 -3.15
CA ALA A 147 -15.44 15.69 -4.49
C ALA A 147 -14.05 16.09 -5.01
N PHE A 148 -13.64 17.34 -4.74
CA PHE A 148 -12.30 17.80 -5.07
C PHE A 148 -11.21 17.02 -4.32
N ALA A 149 -11.36 16.77 -3.01
CA ALA A 149 -10.41 15.97 -2.24
C ALA A 149 -10.35 14.52 -2.74
N VAL A 150 -11.50 13.89 -3.02
CA VAL A 150 -11.60 12.53 -3.57
C VAL A 150 -10.85 12.40 -4.89
N ASN A 151 -11.12 13.32 -5.81
CA ASN A 151 -10.48 13.35 -7.11
C ASN A 151 -8.95 13.45 -6.98
N ASN A 152 -8.47 14.37 -6.14
CA ASN A 152 -7.04 14.61 -5.98
C ASN A 152 -6.32 13.46 -5.28
N PHE A 153 -6.86 12.87 -4.21
CA PHE A 153 -6.19 11.73 -3.58
C PHE A 153 -6.17 10.53 -4.52
N CYS A 154 -7.25 10.28 -5.28
CA CYS A 154 -7.27 9.20 -6.27
C CYS A 154 -6.19 9.39 -7.33
N LEU A 155 -6.08 10.60 -7.89
CA LEU A 155 -5.08 10.92 -8.91
C LEU A 155 -3.65 10.80 -8.35
N CYS A 156 -3.38 11.37 -7.17
CA CYS A 156 -2.08 11.23 -6.51
C CYS A 156 -1.73 9.76 -6.24
N GLY A 157 -2.69 8.96 -5.78
CA GLY A 157 -2.49 7.52 -5.52
C GLY A 157 -2.17 6.73 -6.78
N LEU A 158 -2.93 6.95 -7.86
CA LEU A 158 -2.69 6.29 -9.16
C LEU A 158 -1.34 6.69 -9.76
N LEU A 159 -0.98 7.97 -9.70
CA LEU A 159 0.33 8.47 -10.14
C LEU A 159 1.45 7.87 -9.29
N HIS A 160 1.29 7.83 -7.97
CA HIS A 160 2.26 7.23 -7.06
C HIS A 160 2.51 5.76 -7.41
N TYR A 161 1.45 4.97 -7.60
CA TYR A 161 1.56 3.57 -8.01
C TYR A 161 2.16 3.38 -9.41
N GLY A 162 1.84 4.26 -10.35
CA GLY A 162 2.49 4.30 -11.66
C GLY A 162 4.00 4.57 -11.59
N ILE A 163 4.43 5.42 -10.66
CA ILE A 163 5.85 5.71 -10.42
C ILE A 163 6.56 4.51 -9.79
N VAL A 164 6.06 4.00 -8.66
CA VAL A 164 6.74 2.91 -7.93
C VAL A 164 6.66 1.57 -8.68
N SER A 165 5.64 1.34 -9.50
CA SER A 165 5.51 0.10 -10.29
C SER A 165 6.67 -0.10 -11.28
N LYS A 166 7.31 0.98 -11.74
CA LYS A 166 8.50 0.89 -12.62
C LYS A 166 9.71 0.25 -11.95
N GLN A 167 9.71 0.15 -10.63
CA GLN A 167 10.77 -0.44 -9.81
C GLN A 167 10.34 -1.75 -9.14
N CYS A 168 9.14 -2.25 -9.49
CA CYS A 168 8.63 -3.49 -8.98
C CYS A 168 9.37 -4.68 -9.60
N ALA A 169 9.77 -5.66 -8.78
CA ALA A 169 10.37 -6.90 -9.27
C ALA A 169 9.49 -7.60 -10.32
N ALA A 170 10.13 -8.11 -11.38
CA ALA A 170 9.44 -8.70 -12.55
C ALA A 170 8.42 -9.79 -12.17
N ARG A 171 8.73 -10.63 -11.16
CA ARG A 171 7.86 -11.72 -10.69
C ARG A 171 6.51 -11.24 -10.15
N ARG A 172 6.45 -10.01 -9.63
CA ARG A 172 5.23 -9.42 -9.03
C ARG A 172 4.60 -8.34 -9.89
N LEU A 173 5.26 -7.92 -10.96
CA LEU A 173 4.81 -6.84 -11.83
C LEU A 173 3.39 -7.07 -12.35
N TYR A 174 3.02 -8.30 -12.72
CA TYR A 174 1.65 -8.60 -13.19
C TYR A 174 0.60 -8.33 -12.09
N ARG A 175 0.91 -8.64 -10.82
CA ARG A 175 -0.02 -8.45 -9.70
C ARG A 175 -0.20 -6.97 -9.41
N CYS A 176 0.91 -6.24 -9.28
CA CYS A 176 0.88 -4.79 -9.08
C CYS A 176 0.21 -4.08 -10.26
N GLY A 177 0.51 -4.51 -11.49
CA GLY A 177 -0.11 -4.02 -12.71
C GLY A 177 -1.62 -4.26 -12.74
N SER A 178 -2.09 -5.45 -12.31
CA SER A 178 -3.53 -5.74 -12.21
C SER A 178 -4.25 -4.84 -11.20
N MET A 179 -3.63 -4.56 -10.04
CA MET A 179 -4.20 -3.65 -9.04
C MET A 179 -4.22 -2.21 -9.56
N LEU A 180 -3.15 -1.75 -10.22
CA LEU A 180 -3.12 -0.43 -10.85
C LEU A 180 -4.19 -0.30 -11.94
N ALA A 181 -4.32 -1.30 -12.80
CA ALA A 181 -5.35 -1.33 -13.84
C ALA A 181 -6.76 -1.30 -13.24
N LEU A 182 -7.02 -2.09 -12.19
CA LEU A 182 -8.28 -2.07 -11.45
C LEU A 182 -8.56 -0.68 -10.86
N GLY A 183 -7.56 -0.02 -10.27
CA GLY A 183 -7.67 1.34 -9.75
C GLY A 183 -8.02 2.36 -10.84
N VAL A 184 -7.34 2.30 -12.00
CA VAL A 184 -7.63 3.18 -13.15
C VAL A 184 -9.03 2.95 -13.70
N VAL A 185 -9.42 1.68 -13.95
CA VAL A 185 -10.76 1.35 -14.43
C VAL A 185 -11.83 1.81 -13.45
N SER A 186 -11.60 1.62 -12.15
CA SER A 186 -12.53 2.04 -11.11
C SER A 186 -12.70 3.56 -11.05
N TYR A 187 -11.59 4.30 -11.09
CA TYR A 187 -11.59 5.76 -11.13
C TYR A 187 -12.32 6.30 -12.36
N MET A 188 -12.04 5.75 -13.55
CA MET A 188 -12.74 6.13 -14.78
C MET A 188 -14.23 5.76 -14.71
N GLY A 189 -14.58 4.62 -14.11
CA GLY A 189 -15.95 4.20 -13.88
C GLY A 189 -16.72 5.19 -13.03
N VAL A 190 -16.17 5.63 -11.89
CA VAL A 190 -16.77 6.68 -11.04
C VAL A 190 -16.99 7.96 -11.85
N PHE A 191 -15.96 8.44 -12.57
CA PHE A 191 -16.08 9.67 -13.37
C PHE A 191 -17.19 9.59 -14.43
N VAL A 192 -17.26 8.47 -15.17
CA VAL A 192 -18.31 8.24 -16.17
C VAL A 192 -19.69 8.20 -15.52
N LEU A 193 -19.84 7.55 -14.37
CA LEU A 193 -21.13 7.50 -13.66
C LEU A 193 -21.56 8.87 -13.13
N VAL A 194 -20.64 9.70 -12.63
CA VAL A 194 -20.95 11.09 -12.26
C VAL A 194 -21.46 11.88 -13.45
N VAL A 195 -20.81 11.76 -14.62
CA VAL A 195 -21.25 12.44 -15.86
C VAL A 195 -22.62 11.92 -16.32
N ILE A 196 -22.86 10.62 -16.27
CA ILE A 196 -24.18 10.06 -16.63
C ILE A 196 -25.26 10.58 -15.66
N SER A 197 -24.97 10.57 -14.36
CA SER A 197 -25.90 11.05 -13.33
C SER A 197 -26.21 12.53 -13.46
N SER A 198 -25.26 13.35 -13.92
CA SER A 198 -25.48 14.79 -14.13
C SER A 198 -26.34 15.07 -15.36
N LEU A 199 -26.28 14.21 -16.39
CA LEU A 199 -27.13 14.31 -17.58
C LEU A 199 -28.54 13.77 -17.34
N ASN A 200 -28.68 12.65 -16.62
CA ASN A 200 -29.98 12.06 -16.28
C ASN A 200 -29.90 11.19 -15.02
N LYS A 201 -30.41 11.74 -13.91
CA LYS A 201 -30.44 11.08 -12.60
C LYS A 201 -31.17 9.73 -12.58
N ASN A 202 -32.16 9.53 -13.47
CA ASN A 202 -32.98 8.32 -13.46
C ASN A 202 -32.30 7.10 -14.12
N VAL A 203 -31.23 7.30 -14.92
CA VAL A 203 -30.58 6.21 -15.68
C VAL A 203 -29.94 5.19 -14.75
N LEU A 204 -29.39 5.65 -13.62
CA LEU A 204 -28.67 4.78 -12.68
C LEU A 204 -29.58 4.06 -11.69
N PHE A 205 -30.89 4.31 -11.70
CA PHE A 205 -31.81 3.72 -10.73
C PHE A 205 -31.78 2.19 -10.70
N SER A 206 -31.64 1.55 -11.87
CA SER A 206 -31.55 0.09 -12.02
C SER A 206 -30.18 -0.48 -11.65
N VAL A 207 -29.13 0.35 -11.64
CA VAL A 207 -27.73 -0.03 -11.38
C VAL A 207 -27.12 0.79 -10.24
N ARG A 208 -27.94 1.17 -9.25
CA ARG A 208 -27.55 2.10 -8.16
C ARG A 208 -26.31 1.69 -7.38
N TRP A 209 -26.05 0.38 -7.26
CA TRP A 209 -24.87 -0.15 -6.56
C TRP A 209 -23.57 -0.04 -7.35
N LEU A 210 -23.63 0.25 -8.65
CA LEU A 210 -22.47 0.28 -9.52
C LEU A 210 -21.47 1.37 -9.10
N PHE A 211 -21.98 2.52 -8.63
CA PHE A 211 -21.15 3.61 -8.11
C PHE A 211 -20.33 3.15 -6.90
N PHE A 212 -21.00 2.59 -5.88
CA PHE A 212 -20.34 1.98 -4.73
C PHE A 212 -19.32 0.91 -5.12
N ILE A 213 -19.66 0.01 -6.05
CA ILE A 213 -18.76 -1.08 -6.48
C ILE A 213 -17.46 -0.52 -7.07
N PHE A 214 -17.53 0.52 -7.90
CA PHE A 214 -16.34 1.15 -8.44
C PHE A 214 -15.52 1.86 -7.36
N GLU A 215 -16.13 2.66 -6.49
CA GLU A 215 -15.41 3.29 -5.38
C GLU A 215 -14.74 2.26 -4.47
N ALA A 216 -15.48 1.22 -4.09
CA ALA A 216 -15.00 0.15 -3.22
C ALA A 216 -13.85 -0.64 -3.87
N SER A 217 -13.95 -0.92 -5.17
CA SER A 217 -12.89 -1.61 -5.93
C SER A 217 -11.64 -0.75 -6.07
N GLY A 218 -11.79 0.54 -6.35
CA GLY A 218 -10.70 1.50 -6.43
C GLY A 218 -9.94 1.60 -5.11
N LEU A 219 -10.65 1.86 -4.01
CA LEU A 219 -10.06 1.95 -2.67
C LEU A 219 -9.45 0.62 -2.21
N SER A 220 -10.08 -0.52 -2.53
CA SER A 220 -9.52 -1.85 -2.25
C SER A 220 -8.20 -2.07 -3.00
N SER A 221 -8.14 -1.69 -4.28
CA SER A 221 -6.91 -1.79 -5.07
C SER A 221 -5.80 -0.91 -4.49
N MET A 222 -6.13 0.28 -4.00
CA MET A 222 -5.18 1.19 -3.32
C MET A 222 -4.71 0.63 -1.98
N ALA A 223 -5.58 -0.01 -1.20
CA ALA A 223 -5.17 -0.61 0.05
C ALA A 223 -4.24 -1.83 -0.15
N VAL A 224 -4.47 -2.63 -1.20
CA VAL A 224 -3.73 -3.87 -1.46
C VAL A 224 -2.41 -3.64 -2.20
N PHE A 225 -2.34 -2.65 -3.09
CA PHE A 225 -1.16 -2.40 -3.92
C PHE A 225 0.16 -2.27 -3.11
N PRO A 226 0.24 -1.44 -2.05
CA PRO A 226 1.49 -1.24 -1.29
C PRO A 226 2.03 -2.53 -0.68
N MET A 227 1.15 -3.48 -0.40
CA MET A 227 1.46 -4.73 0.28
C MET A 227 1.95 -5.82 -0.70
N LEU A 228 1.55 -5.72 -1.96
CA LEU A 228 2.01 -6.60 -3.03
C LEU A 228 3.35 -6.13 -3.60
N TRP A 229 3.56 -4.82 -3.63
CA TRP A 229 4.76 -4.21 -4.17
C TRP A 229 6.03 -4.64 -3.42
N TYR A 230 7.14 -4.75 -4.15
CA TYR A 230 8.46 -5.07 -3.62
C TYR A 230 9.54 -4.59 -4.61
N ALA A 231 10.58 -3.93 -4.10
CA ALA A 231 11.70 -3.44 -4.91
C ALA A 231 12.58 -4.59 -5.43
N GLU A 232 13.00 -4.53 -6.70
CA GLU A 232 13.85 -5.57 -7.30
C GLU A 232 15.27 -5.64 -6.69
N HIS A 233 15.81 -4.49 -6.29
CA HIS A 233 17.16 -4.35 -5.74
C HIS A 233 17.15 -3.49 -4.46
N PRO A 234 16.75 -4.04 -3.31
CA PRO A 234 16.72 -3.27 -2.05
C PRO A 234 18.10 -2.76 -1.63
N ASP A 235 19.17 -3.49 -1.97
CA ASP A 235 20.53 -3.23 -1.49
C ASP A 235 21.22 -2.03 -2.17
N MET A 236 20.67 -1.51 -3.27
CA MET A 236 21.27 -0.35 -3.96
C MET A 236 21.00 0.99 -3.26
N VAL A 237 20.04 1.06 -2.34
CA VAL A 237 19.64 2.31 -1.68
C VAL A 237 20.63 2.74 -0.58
N ASP A 238 21.33 1.80 0.05
CA ASP A 238 22.27 2.08 1.15
C ASP A 238 23.56 2.80 0.72
N THR A 239 23.79 2.98 -0.59
CA THR A 239 25.07 3.51 -1.09
C THR A 239 25.05 4.99 -1.50
N GLY A 240 23.88 5.65 -1.60
CA GLY A 240 23.79 6.85 -2.44
C GLY A 240 23.29 8.15 -1.81
N PHE A 241 22.20 8.15 -1.05
CA PHE A 241 21.40 9.38 -0.91
C PHE A 241 21.39 10.04 0.49
N PHE A 242 21.75 9.31 1.55
CA PHE A 242 21.91 9.86 2.91
C PHE A 242 23.37 10.01 3.38
N SER A 243 24.35 9.84 2.49
CA SER A 243 25.76 10.21 2.78
C SER A 243 26.01 11.73 2.66
N SER A 244 25.00 12.57 2.91
CA SER A 244 25.20 14.01 3.14
C SER A 244 25.76 14.32 4.55
N ASN A 245 25.91 13.31 5.42
CA ASN A 245 26.60 13.45 6.70
C ASN A 245 28.12 13.20 6.62
N SER A 246 28.67 12.94 5.44
CA SER A 246 30.14 12.97 5.24
C SER A 246 30.72 14.40 5.22
N PHE A 247 29.87 15.44 5.23
CA PHE A 247 30.33 16.84 5.25
C PHE A 247 30.66 17.40 6.66
N VAL A 248 30.35 16.66 7.74
CA VAL A 248 30.60 17.15 9.13
C VAL A 248 31.77 16.43 9.84
N SER A 249 32.32 15.34 9.30
CA SER A 249 33.48 14.66 9.92
C SER A 249 34.85 14.98 9.29
N ARG A 250 34.96 16.05 8.49
CA ARG A 250 36.26 16.50 7.94
C ARG A 250 36.79 17.82 8.52
N SER A 251 36.41 18.13 9.76
CA SER A 251 36.92 19.32 10.45
C SER A 251 37.16 19.07 11.95
N THR A 252 38.03 18.10 12.28
CA THR A 252 38.86 18.09 13.51
C THR A 252 39.86 16.92 13.43
N ALA A 253 40.75 16.92 12.43
CA ALA A 253 42.01 16.19 12.59
C ALA A 253 42.93 17.12 13.39
N HIS A 254 42.84 16.96 14.71
CA HIS A 254 43.70 17.61 15.69
C HIS A 254 45.16 17.23 15.38
N SER A 255 45.99 18.25 15.28
CA SER A 255 47.45 18.16 15.27
C SER A 255 47.97 17.23 16.37
N GLN A 256 48.90 16.35 16.00
CA GLN A 256 49.71 15.54 16.92
C GLN A 256 50.52 16.45 17.87
N PRO A 257 50.62 16.14 19.17
CA PRO A 257 51.79 16.48 19.94
C PRO A 257 52.88 15.43 19.72
N GLU A 258 54.05 15.88 19.26
CA GLU A 258 55.30 15.13 19.22
C GLU A 258 55.56 14.40 20.54
N GLN A 259 55.73 13.08 20.48
CA GLN A 259 56.34 12.31 21.55
C GLN A 259 57.86 12.50 21.49
N VAL A 260 58.39 13.38 22.34
CA VAL A 260 59.83 13.48 22.62
C VAL A 260 60.24 12.27 23.45
N ALA A 261 60.95 11.34 22.81
CA ALA A 261 61.58 10.20 23.46
C ALA A 261 62.76 10.68 24.35
N MET A 262 62.65 10.52 25.67
CA MET A 262 63.81 10.58 26.56
C MET A 262 64.41 9.17 26.71
N ALA A 263 65.57 8.99 26.09
CA ALA A 263 66.44 7.84 26.27
C ALA A 263 67.12 7.94 27.65
N VAL A 264 66.78 7.03 28.56
CA VAL A 264 67.53 6.81 29.80
C VAL A 264 68.65 5.82 29.50
N VAL A 265 69.88 6.33 29.46
CA VAL A 265 71.12 5.56 29.42
C VAL A 265 71.37 5.00 30.81
N ALA A 266 71.33 3.68 30.96
CA ALA A 266 71.88 2.97 32.11
C ALA A 266 73.28 2.46 31.75
N LEU A 267 74.27 2.85 32.56
CA LEU A 267 75.63 2.31 32.62
C LEU A 267 75.96 2.09 34.12
N PRO A 268 76.89 1.17 34.42
CA PRO A 268 76.75 0.10 35.42
C PRO A 268 76.69 0.52 36.89
#